data_AF-A0A433VQ59-F1
#
_entry.id   AF-A0A433VQ59-F1
#
_cell.length_a   1.000
_cell.length_b   1.000
_cell.length_c   1.000
_cell.angle_alpha   90.00
_cell.angle_beta   90.00
_cell.angle_gamma   90.00
#
_symmetry.space_group_name_H-M   'P 1'
#
loop_
_entity.id
_entity.type
_entity.pdbx_description
1 polymer ?
#
loop_
_entity_poly.entity_id
_entity_poly.type
_entity_poly.pdbx_seq_one_letter_code
_entity_poly.pdbx_strand_id
1 'polypeptide(L)' 'MNENAEKPESRHSATDPQKCRQMEAKYGWELLRIERTGGKVLKVDCVFKGDTKFPDYYQED' A
#
# COMPACT_ATOMS: atom_id res chain seq x y z
N MET A 1 -16.14 9.07 -23.96
CA MET A 1 -14.82 8.67 -23.42
C MET A 1 -15.10 7.77 -22.24
N ASN A 2 -14.53 6.56 -22.16
CA ASN A 2 -14.76 5.66 -21.03
C ASN A 2 -14.04 6.23 -19.80
N GLU A 3 -14.75 7.02 -19.00
CA GLU A 3 -14.36 7.44 -17.66
C GLU A 3 -14.49 6.24 -16.70
N ASN A 4 -13.70 5.18 -16.92
CA ASN A 4 -13.28 4.37 -15.80
C ASN A 4 -12.23 5.21 -15.07
N ALA A 5 -12.70 6.17 -14.28
CA ALA A 5 -11.88 6.88 -13.33
C ALA A 5 -11.47 5.86 -12.27
N GLU A 6 -10.48 5.04 -12.61
CA GLU A 6 -9.70 4.26 -11.67
C GLU A 6 -9.25 5.28 -10.63
N LYS A 7 -9.92 5.28 -9.47
CA LYS A 7 -9.53 6.14 -8.35
C LYS A 7 -8.03 5.93 -8.17
N PRO A 8 -7.22 6.97 -7.89
CA PRO A 8 -5.81 6.76 -7.66
C PRO A 8 -5.69 5.66 -6.58
N GLU A 9 -5.05 4.55 -6.92
CA GLU A 9 -4.76 3.45 -6.01
C GLU A 9 -3.25 3.35 -5.89
N SER A 10 -2.76 3.17 -4.67
CA SER A 10 -1.35 2.97 -4.41
C SER A 10 -1.08 1.53 -4.03
N ARG A 11 -0.10 0.91 -4.67
CA ARG A 11 0.29 -0.47 -4.41
C ARG A 11 1.64 -0.50 -3.71
N HIS A 12 1.68 -1.13 -2.53
CA HIS A 12 2.88 -1.33 -1.73
C HIS A 12 3.09 -2.81 -1.45
N SER A 13 4.16 -3.39 -1.96
CA SER A 13 4.49 -4.78 -1.71
C SER A 13 5.00 -4.98 -0.27
N ALA A 14 4.57 -6.06 0.38
CA ALA A 14 4.99 -6.44 1.73
C ALA A 14 5.31 -7.93 1.84
N THR A 15 6.07 -8.28 2.88
CA THR A 15 6.40 -9.68 3.19
C THR A 15 5.19 -10.46 3.70
N ASP A 16 4.29 -9.76 4.39
CA ASP A 16 3.15 -10.36 5.10
C ASP A 16 1.91 -9.48 5.02
N PRO A 17 0.70 -10.07 4.96
CA PRO A 17 -0.56 -9.33 4.94
C PRO A 17 -0.77 -8.46 6.18
N GLN A 18 -0.21 -8.87 7.32
CA GLN A 18 -0.28 -8.10 8.56
C GLN A 18 0.48 -6.76 8.45
N LYS A 19 1.54 -6.69 7.64
CA LYS A 19 2.26 -5.44 7.38
C LYS A 19 1.38 -4.42 6.67
N CYS A 20 0.49 -4.86 5.78
CA CYS A 20 -0.49 -3.97 5.14
C CYS A 20 -1.39 -3.29 6.17
N ARG A 21 -1.91 -4.05 7.14
CA ARG A 21 -2.74 -3.53 8.24
C ARG A 21 -1.98 -2.62 9.19
N GLN A 22 -0.70 -2.92 9.44
CA GLN A 22 0.16 -2.02 10.23
C GLN A 22 0.40 -0.69 9.50
N MET A 23 0.60 -0.70 8.18
CA MET A 23 0.73 0.54 7.39
C MET A 23 -0.57 1.35 7.37
N GLU A 24 -1.72 0.67 7.19
CA GLU A 24 -3.06 1.26 7.32
C GLU A 24 -3.21 2.02 8.65
N ALA A 25 -2.93 1.35 9.77
CA ALA A 25 -3.05 1.95 11.10
C ALA A 25 -1.97 3.00 11.39
N LYS A 26 -0.73 2.80 10.93
CA LYS A 26 0.40 3.70 11.20
C LYS A 26 0.28 5.01 10.44
N TYR A 27 -0.12 4.96 9.18
CA TYR A 27 -0.19 6.13 8.31
C TYR A 27 -1.62 6.64 8.08
N GLY A 28 -2.63 5.96 8.60
CA GLY A 28 -4.03 6.29 8.38
C GLY A 28 -4.48 6.09 6.93
N TRP A 29 -3.80 5.24 6.17
CA TRP A 29 -4.19 4.91 4.80
C TRP A 29 -5.43 4.02 4.80
N GLU A 30 -6.23 4.03 3.73
CA GLU A 30 -7.39 3.15 3.58
C GLU A 30 -6.97 1.93 2.75
N LEU A 31 -6.83 0.76 3.39
CA LEU A 31 -6.44 -0.47 2.69
C LEU A 31 -7.66 -1.04 1.95
N LEU A 32 -7.60 -1.03 0.62
CA LEU A 32 -8.66 -1.57 -0.23
C LEU A 32 -8.61 -3.08 -0.29
N ARG A 33 -7.43 -3.64 -0.59
CA ARG A 33 -7.24 -5.09 -0.76
C ARG A 33 -5.80 -5.49 -0.52
N ILE A 34 -5.61 -6.76 -0.19
CA ILE A 34 -4.30 -7.41 -0.10
C ILE A 34 -4.27 -8.49 -1.16
N GLU A 35 -3.44 -8.31 -2.19
CA GLU A 35 -3.23 -9.30 -3.22
C GLU A 35 -2.05 -10.19 -2.82
N ARG A 36 -2.15 -11.52 -2.94
CA ARG A 36 -0.99 -12.38 -2.67
C ARG A 36 -0.11 -12.42 -3.91
N THR A 37 1.10 -11.91 -3.79
CA THR A 37 2.13 -12.09 -4.81
C THR A 37 2.80 -13.44 -4.59
N GLY A 38 2.97 -14.22 -5.65
CA GLY A 38 3.72 -15.49 -5.61
C GLY A 38 5.23 -15.31 -5.35
N GLY A 39 5.65 -14.14 -4.87
CA GLY A 39 7.04 -13.83 -4.57
C GLY A 39 7.54 -14.55 -3.33
N LYS A 40 8.80 -14.98 -3.34
CA LYS A 40 9.44 -15.62 -2.18
C LYS A 40 9.68 -14.65 -1.01
N VAL A 41 9.94 -13.37 -1.31
CA VAL A 41 10.28 -12.33 -0.32
C VAL A 41 9.08 -11.43 -0.03
N LEU A 42 8.54 -10.78 -1.07
CA LEU A 42 7.31 -10.00 -0.97
C LEU A 42 6.17 -10.90 -1.41
N LYS A 43 5.41 -11.39 -0.42
CA LYS A 43 4.34 -12.38 -0.62
C LYS A 43 2.98 -11.73 -0.81
N VAL A 44 2.86 -10.43 -0.54
CA VAL A 44 1.63 -9.69 -0.73
C VAL A 44 1.89 -8.31 -1.34
N ASP A 45 0.88 -7.79 -2.02
CA ASP A 45 0.72 -6.41 -2.46
C ASP A 45 -0.43 -5.78 -1.69
N CYS A 46 -0.12 -4.76 -0.90
CA CYS A 46 -1.08 -3.94 -0.19
C CYS A 46 -1.59 -2.84 -1.14
N VAL A 47 -2.86 -2.88 -1.51
CA VAL A 47 -3.48 -1.83 -2.34
C VAL A 47 -4.25 -0.89 -1.46
N PHE A 48 -3.85 0.38 -1.44
CA PHE A 48 -4.47 1.45 -0.71
C PHE A 48 -5.22 2.39 -1.64
N LYS A 49 -6.23 3.06 -1.10
CA LYS A 49 -6.99 4.08 -1.79
C LYS A 49 -6.25 5.41 -1.74
N GLY A 50 -6.27 6.11 -2.86
CA GLY A 50 -5.59 7.38 -3.03
C GLY A 50 -4.12 7.21 -3.41
N ASP A 51 -3.45 8.36 -3.43
CA ASP A 51 -2.00 8.46 -3.53
C ASP A 51 -1.42 8.38 -2.11
N THR A 52 -0.76 7.27 -1.78
CA THR A 52 -0.12 7.03 -0.48
C THR A 52 1.39 7.13 -0.66
N LYS A 53 1.98 8.13 -0.03
CA LYS A 53 3.43 8.33 -0.03
C LYS A 53 3.96 8.06 1.36
N PHE A 54 5.06 7.31 1.43
CA PHE A 54 5.78 7.18 2.69
C PHE A 54 6.22 8.58 3.13
N PRO A 55 5.99 8.95 4.39
CA PRO A 55 6.55 10.19 4.91
C PRO A 55 8.07 10.11 4.78
N ASP A 56 8.64 11.18 4.26
CA ASP A 56 10.07 11.28 4.04
C ASP A 56 10.73 11.52 5.41
N TYR A 57 11.21 10.45 6.04
CA TYR A 57 11.95 10.53 7.29
C TYR A 57 13.42 10.84 6.99
N TYR A 58 13.71 12.03 6.47
CA TYR A 58 15.01 12.65 6.70
C TYR A 58 15.06 13.05 8.19
N GLN A 59 15.48 12.13 9.05
CA GLN A 59 16.10 12.53 10.32
C GLN A 59 17.49 13.07 9.97
N GLU A 60 17.59 14.37 9.76
CA GLU A 60 18.86 15.08 9.98
C GLU A 60 19.07 15.13 11.50
N ASP A 61 20.13 14.48 11.97
CA ASP A 61 20.64 14.56 13.35
C ASP A 61 21.67 15.70 13.45
#